data_AF-A0A661V1K1-F1
#
_entry.id   AF-A0A661V1K1-F1
#
_cell.length_a   1.000
_cell.length_b   1.000
_cell.length_c   1.000
_cell.angle_alpha   90.00
_cell.angle_beta   90.00
_cell.angle_gamma   90.00
#
_symmetry.space_group_name_H-M   'P 1'
#
loop_
_entity.id
_entity.type
_entity.pdbx_description
1 polymer ?
#
loop_
_entity_poly.entity_id
_entity_poly.type
_entity_poly.pdbx_seq_one_letter_code
_entity_poly.pdbx_strand_id
1 'polypeptide(L)'
;MSGRLTAPSVNLFVNHPASTFGITVIAYCLMPNHYHFLLRQDSTEAAGLLPRRVFNSYTKAFNKRYERSGTLFEGRYQAIHVDKDGYLLHLCRYIHANPVKHGLVSRLAEWPYSNYHEWIGARHGTLVDLNFVREHFPTAQTYSQFVLDHLAGLDKLPKGIEAYLLE
;
A
#
# COMPACT_ATOMS: atom_id res chain seq x y z
N MET A 1 -31.13 18.27 6.14
CA MET A 1 -30.79 17.45 4.95
C MET A 1 -29.31 17.07 5.05
N SER A 2 -29.03 15.81 5.39
CA SER A 2 -27.67 15.29 5.62
C SER A 2 -27.21 14.56 4.36
N GLY A 3 -26.19 15.08 3.68
CA GLY A 3 -25.54 14.43 2.53
C GLY A 3 -24.22 13.80 2.95
N ARG A 4 -24.19 12.46 3.05
CA ARG A 4 -22.94 11.69 3.16
C ARG A 4 -22.18 11.79 1.84
N LEU A 5 -20.88 12.09 1.91
CA LEU A 5 -19.96 11.99 0.79
C LEU A 5 -19.76 10.49 0.44
N THR A 6 -20.50 10.00 -0.55
CA THR A 6 -20.21 8.72 -1.19
C THR A 6 -19.04 8.92 -2.16
N ALA A 7 -17.90 8.30 -1.86
CA ALA A 7 -16.81 8.18 -2.82
C ALA A 7 -17.30 7.42 -4.06
N PRO A 8 -17.04 7.89 -5.29
CA PRO A 8 -17.49 7.18 -6.49
C PRO A 8 -16.72 5.86 -6.62
N SER A 9 -17.48 4.77 -6.72
CA SER A 9 -17.01 3.42 -6.97
C SER A 9 -16.27 3.37 -8.32
N VAL A 10 -14.94 3.25 -8.27
CA VAL A 10 -14.16 2.91 -9.47
C VAL A 10 -14.22 1.40 -9.62
N ASN A 11 -15.08 0.92 -10.51
CA ASN A 11 -15.11 -0.49 -10.92
C ASN A 11 -13.85 -0.78 -11.76
N LEU A 12 -12.78 -1.20 -11.10
CA LEU A 12 -11.66 -1.91 -11.74
C LEU A 12 -12.13 -3.35 -11.96
N PHE A 13 -12.33 -3.73 -13.23
CA PHE A 13 -12.69 -5.08 -13.64
C PHE A 13 -11.65 -6.08 -13.11
N VAL A 14 -12.11 -7.08 -12.37
CA VAL A 14 -11.28 -8.15 -11.79
C VAL A 14 -11.81 -9.48 -12.32
N ASN A 15 -10.94 -10.23 -13.00
CA ASN A 15 -11.00 -11.68 -13.06
C ASN A 15 -9.55 -12.18 -13.17
N HIS A 16 -9.13 -12.98 -12.18
CA HIS A 16 -7.80 -13.50 -11.83
C HIS A 16 -6.81 -12.57 -11.06
N PRO A 17 -6.26 -13.00 -9.91
CA PRO A 17 -5.33 -12.22 -9.09
C PRO A 17 -3.89 -12.36 -9.62
N ALA A 18 -3.61 -11.66 -10.70
CA ALA A 18 -2.27 -11.33 -11.19
C ALA A 18 -2.50 -10.25 -12.26
N SER A 19 -1.92 -9.08 -12.05
CA SER A 19 -2.35 -7.87 -12.75
C SER A 19 -2.21 -7.94 -14.27
N THR A 20 -2.94 -7.05 -14.95
CA THR A 20 -2.82 -6.73 -16.38
C THR A 20 -1.37 -6.45 -16.85
N PHE A 21 -0.40 -6.33 -15.93
CA PHE A 21 1.02 -6.04 -16.19
C PHE A 21 1.97 -7.12 -15.67
N GLY A 22 1.49 -8.22 -15.06
CA GLY A 22 2.36 -9.16 -14.35
C GLY A 22 3.13 -8.48 -13.20
N ILE A 23 2.44 -7.60 -12.48
CA ILE A 23 2.91 -6.88 -11.28
C ILE A 23 1.94 -7.20 -10.14
N THR A 24 2.44 -7.73 -9.03
CA THR A 24 1.64 -8.05 -7.85
C THR A 24 1.84 -7.00 -6.76
N VAL A 25 0.75 -6.55 -6.14
CA VAL A 25 0.77 -5.62 -5.01
C VAL A 25 0.83 -6.44 -3.71
N ILE A 26 1.95 -6.33 -2.98
CA ILE A 26 2.12 -6.99 -1.69
C ILE A 26 1.52 -6.11 -0.59
N ALA A 27 2.01 -4.88 -0.47
CA ALA A 27 1.55 -3.90 0.52
C ALA A 27 1.46 -2.51 -0.10
N TYR A 28 0.48 -1.71 0.33
CA TYR A 28 0.42 -0.29 -0.02
C TYR A 28 -0.21 0.53 1.11
N CYS A 29 0.17 1.80 1.16
CA CYS A 29 -0.47 2.81 1.99
C CYS A 29 -0.47 4.15 1.27
N LEU A 30 -1.64 4.78 1.15
CA LEU A 30 -1.80 6.13 0.62
C LEU A 30 -2.04 7.08 1.78
N MET A 31 -1.25 8.15 1.86
CA MET A 31 -1.36 9.20 2.86
C MET A 31 -1.55 10.57 2.18
N PRO A 32 -1.98 11.62 2.92
CA PRO A 32 -2.28 12.92 2.31
C PRO A 32 -1.09 13.55 1.58
N ASN A 33 0.13 13.34 2.08
CA ASN A 33 1.36 13.95 1.57
C ASN A 33 2.25 12.99 0.76
N HIS A 34 2.10 11.67 0.92
CA HIS A 34 2.93 10.68 0.22
C HIS A 34 2.24 9.31 0.15
N TYR A 35 2.89 8.35 -0.51
CA TYR A 35 2.39 6.98 -0.63
C TYR A 35 3.53 5.98 -0.63
N HIS A 36 3.23 4.75 -0.21
CA HIS A 36 4.14 3.61 -0.31
C HIS A 36 3.49 2.46 -1.06
N PHE A 37 4.29 1.81 -1.91
CA PHE A 37 3.95 0.56 -2.57
C PHE A 37 5.13 -0.42 -2.43
N LEU A 38 4.80 -1.65 -2.07
CA LEU A 38 5.67 -2.81 -2.19
C LEU A 38 5.12 -3.72 -3.28
N LEU A 39 5.86 -3.81 -4.38
CA LEU A 39 5.44 -4.48 -5.60
C LEU A 39 6.38 -5.63 -5.92
N ARG A 40 5.80 -6.77 -6.30
CA ARG A 40 6.54 -7.89 -6.90
C ARG A 40 6.39 -7.82 -8.41
N GLN A 41 7.49 -7.95 -9.13
CA GLN A 41 7.50 -7.98 -10.58
C GLN A 41 7.49 -9.45 -11.03
N ASP A 42 6.35 -9.90 -11.56
CA ASP A 42 6.12 -11.28 -12.02
C ASP A 42 6.29 -11.41 -13.55
N SER A 43 6.71 -10.35 -14.24
CA SER A 43 6.93 -10.32 -15.69
C SER A 43 8.15 -9.48 -16.08
N THR A 44 8.39 -9.33 -17.39
CA THR A 44 9.41 -8.43 -17.93
C THR A 44 9.03 -6.95 -17.84
N GLU A 45 7.77 -6.64 -17.54
CA GLU A 45 7.29 -5.27 -17.40
C GLU A 45 7.80 -4.63 -16.12
N ALA A 46 8.28 -3.39 -16.19
CA ALA A 46 8.81 -2.69 -15.03
C ALA A 46 7.72 -2.45 -13.97
N ALA A 47 7.97 -2.84 -12.71
CA ALA A 47 7.06 -2.65 -11.59
C ALA A 47 6.53 -1.20 -11.46
N GLY A 48 7.37 -0.21 -11.80
CA GLY A 48 7.02 1.21 -11.80
C GLY A 48 5.89 1.62 -12.75
N LEU A 49 5.49 0.76 -13.70
CA LEU A 49 4.36 1.02 -14.60
C LEU A 49 3.03 1.12 -13.85
N LEU A 50 2.83 0.28 -12.83
CA LEU A 50 1.61 0.27 -12.03
C LEU A 50 1.36 1.62 -11.33
N PRO A 51 2.25 2.12 -10.43
CA PRO A 51 2.04 3.39 -9.76
C PRO A 51 1.98 4.55 -10.78
N ARG A 52 2.80 4.52 -11.83
CA ARG A 52 2.76 5.55 -12.89
C ARG A 52 1.38 5.64 -13.53
N ARG A 53 0.74 4.53 -13.90
CA ARG A 53 -0.60 4.54 -14.52
C ARG A 53 -1.68 4.99 -13.54
N VAL A 54 -1.63 4.50 -12.30
CA VAL A 54 -2.58 4.86 -11.24
C VAL A 54 -2.54 6.36 -10.99
N PHE A 55 -1.36 6.93 -10.72
CA PHE A 55 -1.23 8.33 -10.35
C PHE A 55 -1.43 9.30 -11.51
N ASN A 56 -1.06 8.92 -12.74
CA ASN A 56 -1.39 9.71 -13.92
C ASN A 56 -2.91 9.79 -14.14
N SER A 57 -3.61 8.66 -13.98
CA SER A 57 -5.07 8.61 -14.12
C SER A 57 -5.75 9.41 -13.03
N TYR A 58 -5.27 9.29 -11.79
CA TYR A 58 -5.76 10.07 -10.65
C TYR A 58 -5.54 11.58 -10.85
N THR A 59 -4.34 12.00 -11.26
CA THR A 59 -4.05 13.41 -11.55
C THR A 59 -4.99 13.98 -12.60
N LYS A 60 -5.22 13.24 -13.70
CA LYS A 60 -6.15 13.66 -14.76
C LYS A 60 -7.58 13.79 -14.25
N ALA A 61 -8.06 12.80 -13.48
CA ALA A 61 -9.40 12.80 -12.92
C ALA A 61 -9.60 13.94 -11.90
N PHE A 62 -8.61 14.16 -11.03
CA PHE A 62 -8.60 15.24 -10.05
C PHE A 62 -8.63 16.61 -10.75
N ASN A 63 -7.72 16.83 -11.70
CA ASN A 63 -7.65 18.08 -12.46
C ASN A 63 -8.97 18.36 -13.20
N LYS A 64 -9.56 17.34 -13.84
CA LYS A 64 -10.87 17.47 -14.48
C LYS A 64 -11.98 17.83 -13.49
N ARG A 65 -11.98 17.22 -12.30
CA ARG A 65 -13.02 17.43 -11.28
C ARG A 65 -12.97 18.82 -10.66
N TYR A 66 -11.77 19.36 -10.44
CA TYR A 66 -11.56 20.62 -9.75
C TYR A 66 -11.18 21.77 -10.70
N GLU A 67 -11.35 21.58 -12.01
CA GLU A 67 -11.00 22.57 -13.04
C GLU A 67 -9.57 23.10 -12.91
N ARG A 68 -8.66 22.21 -12.52
CA ARG A 68 -7.22 22.50 -12.36
C ARG A 68 -6.43 21.97 -13.56
N SER A 69 -5.20 22.45 -13.68
CA SER A 69 -4.19 21.94 -14.60
C SER A 69 -2.85 21.79 -13.87
N GLY A 70 -1.91 21.05 -14.48
CA GLY A 70 -0.58 20.82 -13.92
C GLY A 70 -0.44 19.53 -13.10
N THR A 71 0.70 19.42 -12.40
CA THR A 71 1.07 18.25 -11.60
C THR A 71 0.35 18.27 -10.25
N LEU A 72 -0.10 17.09 -9.79
CA LEU A 72 -0.66 16.93 -8.45
C LEU A 72 0.38 16.47 -7.43
N PHE A 73 1.39 15.72 -7.88
CA PHE A 73 2.45 15.17 -7.04
C PHE A 73 3.72 16.00 -7.15
N GLU A 74 4.39 16.21 -6.02
CA GLU A 74 5.66 16.92 -5.94
C GLU A 74 6.81 15.98 -6.34
N GLY A 75 7.19 16.03 -7.61
CA GLY A 75 8.36 15.31 -8.11
C GLY A 75 8.09 13.88 -8.60
N ARG A 76 9.18 13.12 -8.74
CA ARG A 76 9.16 11.73 -9.23
C ARG A 76 9.07 10.77 -8.04
N TYR A 77 8.39 9.65 -8.22
CA TYR A 77 8.44 8.57 -7.24
C TYR A 77 9.87 8.04 -7.10
N GLN A 78 10.22 7.64 -5.88
CA GLN A 78 11.45 6.93 -5.58
C GLN A 78 11.20 5.42 -5.59
N ALA A 79 12.19 4.65 -6.04
CA ALA A 79 12.09 3.21 -6.14
C ALA A 79 13.40 2.56 -5.69
N ILE A 80 13.29 1.55 -4.83
CA ILE A 80 14.43 0.81 -4.30
C ILE A 80 14.13 -0.67 -4.51
N HIS A 81 15.07 -1.39 -5.12
CA HIS A 81 14.95 -2.82 -5.35
C HIS A 81 15.20 -3.58 -4.04
N VAL A 82 14.22 -4.38 -3.61
CA VAL A 82 14.32 -5.22 -2.42
C VAL A 82 14.80 -6.60 -2.85
N ASP A 83 16.02 -6.95 -2.47
CA ASP A 83 16.73 -8.18 -2.89
C ASP A 83 16.84 -9.23 -1.77
N LYS A 84 16.27 -8.96 -0.59
CA LYS A 84 16.35 -9.81 0.59
C LYS A 84 14.97 -10.13 1.14
N ASP A 85 14.63 -11.41 1.13
CA ASP A 85 13.36 -11.93 1.65
C ASP A 85 13.11 -11.53 3.11
N GLY A 86 14.18 -11.51 3.91
CA GLY A 86 14.10 -11.10 5.32
C GLY A 86 13.59 -9.68 5.54
N TYR A 87 13.76 -8.76 4.58
CA TYR A 87 13.27 -7.38 4.70
C TYR A 87 11.82 -7.22 4.26
N LEU A 88 11.34 -8.12 3.41
CA LEU A 88 10.03 -8.01 2.76
C LEU A 88 8.89 -7.87 3.77
N LEU A 89 8.83 -8.74 4.79
CA LEU A 89 7.79 -8.71 5.82
C LEU A 89 7.89 -7.45 6.69
N HIS A 90 9.12 -7.05 7.04
CA HIS A 90 9.35 -5.83 7.81
C HIS A 90 8.90 -4.57 7.05
N LEU A 91 9.08 -4.53 5.73
CA LEU A 91 8.55 -3.46 4.88
C LEU A 91 7.02 -3.47 4.85
N CYS A 92 6.37 -4.65 4.78
CA CYS A 92 4.92 -4.75 4.82
C CYS A 92 4.34 -4.11 6.09
N ARG A 93 4.87 -4.48 7.26
CA ARG A 93 4.39 -3.88 8.53
C ARG A 93 4.75 -2.40 8.65
N TYR A 94 5.91 -1.97 8.17
CA TYR A 94 6.30 -0.57 8.15
C TYR A 94 5.31 0.28 7.34
N ILE A 95 4.93 -0.20 6.15
CA ILE A 95 3.96 0.44 5.26
C ILE A 95 2.59 0.54 5.93
N HIS A 96 2.12 -0.53 6.59
CA HIS A 96 0.82 -0.51 7.27
C HIS A 96 0.81 0.26 8.60
N ALA A 97 1.94 0.34 9.29
CA ALA A 97 2.09 1.11 10.52
C ALA A 97 2.18 2.63 10.27
N ASN A 98 2.52 3.03 9.05
CA ASN A 98 2.83 4.41 8.70
C ASN A 98 1.74 5.43 9.08
N PRO A 99 0.43 5.18 8.84
CA PRO A 99 -0.62 6.11 9.27
C PRO A 99 -0.64 6.37 10.78
N VAL A 100 -0.35 5.35 11.60
CA VAL A 100 -0.25 5.50 13.06
C VAL A 100 1.04 6.23 13.42
N LYS A 101 2.17 5.87 12.80
CA LYS A 101 3.48 6.51 13.01
C LYS A 101 3.44 8.02 12.73
N HIS A 102 2.72 8.46 11.70
CA HIS A 102 2.54 9.87 11.35
C HIS A 102 1.37 10.56 12.07
N GLY A 103 0.71 9.87 13.02
CA GLY A 103 -0.38 10.45 13.80
C GLY A 103 -1.66 10.75 13.01
N LEU A 104 -1.85 10.13 11.85
CA LEU A 104 -3.07 10.29 11.05
C LEU A 104 -4.27 9.57 11.70
N VAL A 105 -3.99 8.46 12.39
CA VAL A 105 -4.98 7.66 13.15
C VAL A 105 -4.36 7.10 14.42
N SER A 106 -5.20 6.71 15.39
CA SER A 106 -4.74 6.11 16.64
C SER A 106 -4.64 4.58 16.56
N ARG A 107 -5.39 3.96 15.64
CA ARG A 107 -5.41 2.49 15.46
C ARG A 107 -5.23 2.13 14.00
N LEU A 108 -4.53 1.02 13.73
CA LEU A 108 -4.27 0.51 12.37
C LEU A 108 -5.56 0.37 11.53
N ALA A 109 -6.63 -0.13 12.14
CA ALA A 109 -7.92 -0.36 11.48
C ALA A 109 -8.72 0.92 11.17
N GLU A 110 -8.25 2.10 11.57
CA GLU A 110 -8.91 3.38 11.27
C GLU A 110 -8.46 3.98 9.95
N TRP A 111 -7.40 3.44 9.33
CA TRP A 111 -6.90 3.94 8.05
C TRP A 111 -7.40 3.09 6.87
N PRO A 112 -8.43 3.55 6.11
CA PRO A 112 -8.99 2.75 5.03
C PRO A 112 -8.13 2.72 3.77
N TYR A 113 -7.15 3.63 3.65
CA TYR A 113 -6.38 3.88 2.42
C TYR A 113 -5.07 3.08 2.34
N SER A 114 -5.03 1.89 2.93
CA SER A 114 -3.97 0.88 2.80
C SER A 114 -4.59 -0.48 2.53
N ASN A 115 -3.82 -1.49 2.10
CA ASN A 115 -4.33 -2.88 2.07
C ASN A 115 -4.20 -3.63 3.41
N TYR A 116 -4.00 -2.93 4.53
CA TYR A 116 -3.98 -3.56 5.86
C TYR A 116 -5.28 -4.34 6.12
N HIS A 117 -6.43 -3.81 5.70
CA HIS A 117 -7.73 -4.47 5.88
C HIS A 117 -7.86 -5.79 5.13
N GLU A 118 -7.28 -5.90 3.93
CA GLU A 118 -7.21 -7.17 3.20
C GLU A 118 -6.31 -8.17 3.92
N TRP A 119 -5.17 -7.71 4.44
CA TRP A 119 -4.23 -8.55 5.18
C TRP A 119 -4.84 -9.13 6.46
N ILE A 120 -5.73 -8.40 7.13
CA ILE A 120 -6.45 -8.87 8.31
C ILE A 120 -7.83 -9.48 7.99
N GLY A 121 -8.17 -9.64 6.71
CA GLY A 121 -9.45 -10.22 6.28
C GLY A 121 -10.69 -9.38 6.58
N ALA A 122 -10.53 -8.11 6.94
CA ALA A 122 -11.62 -7.17 7.19
C ALA A 122 -12.21 -6.56 5.90
N ARG A 123 -11.52 -6.72 4.76
CA ARG A 123 -11.98 -6.27 3.45
C ARG A 123 -11.62 -7.27 2.36
N HIS A 124 -12.56 -7.51 1.44
CA HIS A 124 -12.36 -8.37 0.27
C HIS A 124 -11.91 -7.55 -0.94
N GLY A 125 -10.67 -7.06 -0.87
CA GLY A 125 -10.02 -6.35 -1.97
C GLY A 125 -9.35 -7.30 -2.96
N THR A 126 -9.02 -6.76 -4.13
CA THR A 126 -8.40 -7.51 -5.24
C THR A 126 -6.95 -7.07 -5.51
N LEU A 127 -6.50 -5.98 -4.88
CA LEU A 127 -5.13 -5.46 -4.95
C LEU A 127 -4.27 -6.00 -3.78
N VAL A 128 -4.25 -7.32 -3.65
CA VAL A 128 -3.53 -8.03 -2.59
C VAL A 128 -3.21 -9.46 -3.06
N ASP A 129 -2.02 -9.96 -2.72
CA ASP A 129 -1.69 -11.38 -2.85
C ASP A 129 -2.07 -12.13 -1.57
N LEU A 130 -3.30 -12.65 -1.51
CA LEU A 130 -3.77 -13.39 -0.34
C LEU A 130 -3.00 -14.70 -0.11
N ASN A 131 -2.40 -15.28 -1.15
CA ASN A 131 -1.59 -16.49 -0.98
C ASN A 131 -0.30 -16.14 -0.24
N PHE A 132 0.38 -15.07 -0.65
CA PHE A 132 1.54 -14.54 0.06
C PHE A 132 1.23 -14.22 1.52
N VAL A 133 0.09 -13.56 1.80
CA VAL A 133 -0.32 -13.26 3.18
C VAL A 133 -0.49 -14.54 4.00
N ARG A 134 -1.21 -15.53 3.48
CA ARG A 134 -1.48 -16.80 4.19
C ARG A 134 -0.25 -17.66 4.42
N GLU A 135 0.70 -17.62 3.48
CA GLU A 135 1.98 -18.33 3.58
C GLU A 135 2.83 -17.82 4.76
N HIS A 136 2.82 -16.51 5.01
CA HIS A 136 3.64 -15.89 6.05
C HIS A 136 2.90 -15.64 7.36
N PHE A 137 1.58 -15.44 7.30
CA PHE A 137 0.74 -15.14 8.44
C PHE A 137 -0.50 -16.06 8.43
N PRO A 138 -0.49 -17.14 9.23
CA PRO A 138 -1.60 -18.10 9.27
C PRO A 138 -2.94 -17.47 9.68
N THR A 139 -2.90 -16.36 10.43
CA THR A 139 -4.10 -15.67 10.92
C THR A 139 -3.98 -14.15 10.82
N ALA A 140 -5.13 -13.47 10.73
CA ALA A 140 -5.21 -12.01 10.80
C ALA A 140 -4.61 -11.46 12.11
N GLN A 141 -4.76 -12.20 13.22
CA GLN A 141 -4.24 -11.86 14.54
C GLN A 141 -2.72 -11.88 14.55
N THR A 142 -2.10 -12.92 13.97
CA THR A 142 -0.63 -12.99 13.87
C THR A 142 -0.05 -11.82 13.10
N TYR A 143 -0.69 -11.41 11.99
CA TYR A 143 -0.25 -10.24 11.25
C TYR A 143 -0.47 -8.94 12.03
N SER A 144 -1.65 -8.77 12.63
CA SER A 144 -1.97 -7.56 13.42
C SER A 144 -0.97 -7.37 14.56
N GLN A 145 -0.64 -8.43 15.28
CA GLN A 145 0.35 -8.39 16.36
C GLN A 145 1.73 -8.00 15.83
N PHE A 146 2.16 -8.59 14.70
CA PHE A 146 3.45 -8.27 14.07
C PHE A 146 3.58 -6.78 13.68
N VAL A 147 2.48 -6.11 13.31
CA VAL A 147 2.47 -4.66 13.06
C VAL A 147 2.48 -3.86 14.37
N LEU A 148 1.74 -4.30 15.39
CA LEU A 148 1.70 -3.65 16.71
C LEU A 148 3.04 -3.73 17.44
N ASP A 149 3.74 -4.86 17.36
CA ASP A 149 5.07 -5.05 17.96
C ASP A 149 6.09 -4.06 17.39
N HIS A 150 5.97 -3.74 16.09
CA HIS A 150 6.77 -2.70 15.46
C HIS A 150 6.46 -1.31 16.01
N LEU A 151 5.18 -0.96 16.16
CA LEU A 151 4.76 0.33 16.73
C LEU A 151 5.17 0.48 18.20
N ALA A 152 5.14 -0.62 18.96
CA ALA A 152 5.56 -0.65 20.36
C ALA A 152 7.10 -0.67 20.53
N GLY A 153 7.87 -0.73 19.44
CA GLY A 153 9.33 -0.84 19.47
C GLY A 153 9.85 -2.16 20.03
N LEU A 154 8.99 -3.17 20.14
CA LEU A 154 9.31 -4.50 20.67
C LEU A 154 10.13 -5.32 19.67
N ASP A 155 10.00 -5.01 18.38
CA ASP A 155 10.80 -5.61 17.32
C ASP A 155 11.77 -4.59 16.70
N LYS A 156 13.06 -4.86 16.81
CA LYS A 156 14.08 -4.09 16.10
C LYS A 156 14.03 -4.40 14.61
N LEU A 157 14.05 -3.34 13.81
CA LEU A 157 14.28 -3.44 12.39
C LEU A 157 15.64 -4.12 12.13
N PRO A 158 15.75 -5.03 11.15
CA PRO A 158 17.03 -5.61 10.77
C PRO A 158 18.01 -4.52 10.34
N LYS A 159 19.30 -4.70 10.66
CA LYS A 159 20.35 -3.75 10.25
C LYS A 159 20.33 -3.53 8.73
N GLY A 160 20.28 -2.28 8.29
CA GLY A 160 20.37 -1.91 6.88
C GLY A 160 19.01 -1.89 6.16
N ILE A 161 17.91 -2.20 6.85
CA ILE A 161 16.57 -2.01 6.25
C ILE A 161 16.23 -0.52 6.11
N GLU A 162 16.88 0.36 6.86
CA GLU A 162 16.69 1.82 6.80
C GLU A 162 16.91 2.37 5.40
N ALA A 163 17.79 1.73 4.60
CA ALA A 163 18.02 2.09 3.21
C ALA A 163 16.78 1.91 2.31
N TYR A 164 15.77 1.16 2.75
CA TYR A 164 14.54 0.88 2.01
C TYR A 164 13.33 1.66 2.57
N LEU A 165 13.51 2.37 3.69
CA LEU A 165 12.47 3.18 4.32
C LEU A 165 12.53 4.58 3.73
N LEU A 166 11.79 4.79 2.65
CA LEU A 166 11.57 6.12 2.10
C LEU A 166 10.51 6.83 2.95
N GLU A 167 10.65 8.14 3.12
CA GLU A 167 9.72 9.06 3.81
C GLU A 167 9.37 10.21 2.86
#